data_AF-A0A091KHX0-F1
#
_entry.id   AF-A0A091KHX0-F1
#
_cell.length_a   1.000
_cell.length_b   1.000
_cell.length_c   1.000
_cell.angle_alpha   90.00
_cell.angle_beta   90.00
_cell.angle_gamma   90.00
#
_symmetry.space_group_name_H-M   'P 1'
#
loop_
_entity.id
_entity.type
_entity.pdbx_description
1 polymer ?
#
loop_
_entity_poly.entity_id
_entity_poly.type
_entity_poly.pdbx_seq_one_letter_code
_entity_poly.pdbx_strand_id
1 'polypeptide(L)'
;LLLALTWSLLAPCRVPTVPVKNLTGSSPVNPARAGEDVPTAEHLVPAAAGLPGRDWLLFLSCLSYLVHLCVSPPTAPSSGFPPVLPCSPSDSCYPTGKTPEEVLKKYLQKVRHPPDEDCTICMERLSAPSGYKGPQPAIKPDLVGKLVKCGHVFHLHCLVAMYNNGNKDGSLQCPTCKTIYGVKTGTQPPGKMEYHIIPHALPGHSDCKTIRIIYNIPPGVQGPEHPNPGKSFTARGFPRHCYLPDSEKGRKVLKLLLVAWDRRLIFAIGTSSTTGESDTVIWNEIHHKTEFGSNLTGHGYPDINYLDNVLAELAAQGITEESLAQEKD
;
A
#
# COMPACT_ATOMS: atom_id res chain seq x y z
N LEU A 1 -38.27 2.16 30.21
CA LEU A 1 -37.51 3.26 29.55
C LEU A 1 -36.34 2.77 28.69
N LEU A 2 -35.53 1.79 29.13
CA LEU A 2 -34.42 1.23 28.32
C LEU A 2 -34.85 0.42 27.08
N LEU A 3 -36.10 -0.06 27.00
CA LEU A 3 -36.63 -0.78 25.83
C LEU A 3 -37.30 0.11 24.78
N ALA A 4 -37.55 1.39 25.08
CA ALA A 4 -38.18 2.34 24.14
C ALA A 4 -37.15 3.12 23.31
N LEU A 5 -35.90 3.20 23.77
CA LEU A 5 -34.80 3.88 23.08
C LEU A 5 -34.12 3.01 22.02
N THR A 6 -34.33 1.70 22.03
CA THR A 6 -33.72 0.78 21.07
C THR A 6 -34.49 0.68 19.76
N TRP A 7 -35.77 1.07 19.72
CA TRP A 7 -36.61 0.95 18.51
C TRP A 7 -36.48 2.15 17.55
N SER A 8 -36.11 3.34 18.05
CA SER A 8 -36.03 4.56 17.23
C SER A 8 -34.74 4.71 16.42
N LEU A 9 -33.73 3.86 16.66
CA LEU A 9 -32.43 3.88 15.97
C LEU A 9 -32.32 2.90 14.79
N LEU A 10 -33.37 2.12 14.51
CA LEU A 10 -33.37 1.07 13.48
C LEU A 10 -34.33 1.32 12.29
N ALA A 11 -34.92 2.51 12.16
CA ALA A 11 -35.80 2.83 11.03
C ALA A 11 -35.00 3.44 9.84
N PRO A 12 -35.16 2.95 8.59
CA PRO A 12 -34.49 3.52 7.44
C PRO A 12 -35.22 4.81 7.00
N CYS A 13 -34.54 5.95 7.08
CA CYS A 13 -35.07 7.23 6.60
C CYS A 13 -35.27 7.19 5.07
N ARG A 14 -36.54 7.23 4.64
CA ARG A 14 -36.95 7.54 3.26
C ARG A 14 -36.75 9.04 3.01
N VAL A 15 -36.12 9.39 1.89
CA VAL A 15 -35.94 10.77 1.43
C VAL A 15 -37.02 11.12 0.38
N PRO A 16 -37.75 12.25 0.49
CA PRO A 16 -38.55 12.77 -0.61
C PRO A 16 -37.74 13.75 -1.49
N THR A 17 -38.00 13.71 -2.79
CA THR A 17 -37.31 14.44 -3.87
C THR A 17 -37.94 15.80 -4.23
N VAL A 18 -37.14 16.64 -4.93
CA VAL A 18 -37.48 17.70 -5.94
C VAL A 18 -37.56 19.17 -5.43
N PRO A 19 -37.28 20.27 -6.21
CA PRO A 19 -36.59 20.47 -7.51
C PRO A 19 -35.43 21.52 -7.50
N VAL A 20 -34.65 21.52 -8.59
CA VAL A 20 -33.58 22.48 -8.96
C VAL A 20 -34.12 23.76 -9.61
N LYS A 21 -33.54 24.93 -9.30
CA LYS A 21 -33.57 26.14 -10.17
C LYS A 21 -32.19 26.84 -10.21
N ASN A 22 -31.76 27.12 -11.44
CA ASN A 22 -30.53 27.76 -11.90
C ASN A 22 -30.29 29.17 -11.34
N LEU A 23 -29.01 29.53 -11.09
CA LEU A 23 -28.43 30.82 -11.49
C LEU A 23 -26.89 30.70 -11.70
N THR A 24 -26.43 31.49 -12.65
CA THR A 24 -25.14 31.58 -13.36
C THR A 24 -24.00 32.30 -12.60
N GLY A 25 -22.73 31.92 -12.86
CA GLY A 25 -21.58 32.86 -12.82
C GLY A 25 -20.27 32.40 -12.12
N SER A 26 -19.24 32.13 -12.95
CA SER A 26 -17.78 32.37 -12.79
C SER A 26 -16.95 31.81 -11.60
N SER A 27 -15.92 31.02 -11.94
CA SER A 27 -14.79 30.49 -11.12
C SER A 27 -13.80 31.58 -10.63
N PRO A 28 -12.81 31.34 -9.72
CA PRO A 28 -12.07 30.08 -9.50
C PRO A 28 -11.82 29.58 -8.04
N VAL A 29 -11.72 28.25 -7.96
CA VAL A 29 -10.92 27.39 -7.05
C VAL A 29 -10.56 27.91 -5.65
N ASN A 30 -11.20 27.32 -4.63
CA ASN A 30 -10.66 27.10 -3.28
C ASN A 30 -11.30 25.82 -2.67
N PRO A 31 -10.61 25.11 -1.76
CA PRO A 31 -11.01 23.78 -1.31
C PRO A 31 -12.33 23.84 -0.53
N ALA A 32 -13.26 22.97 -0.90
CA ALA A 32 -14.61 22.95 -0.36
C ALA A 32 -14.62 22.48 1.10
N ARG A 33 -14.83 23.44 2.00
CA ARG A 33 -15.50 23.25 3.28
C ARG A 33 -16.96 22.86 2.99
N ALA A 34 -17.32 21.62 3.28
CA ALA A 34 -18.71 21.21 3.45
C ALA A 34 -18.82 20.58 4.84
N GLY A 35 -19.22 21.40 5.80
CA GLY A 35 -19.95 20.88 6.95
C GLY A 35 -21.39 20.65 6.52
N GLU A 36 -21.94 19.52 6.90
CA GLU A 36 -23.30 19.42 7.47
C GLU A 36 -23.41 18.04 8.15
N ASP A 37 -23.39 18.13 9.49
CA ASP A 37 -24.02 17.30 10.52
C ASP A 37 -23.81 15.77 10.50
N VAL A 38 -22.59 15.38 10.86
CA VAL A 38 -22.35 14.14 11.64
C VAL A 38 -22.52 14.51 13.11
N PRO A 39 -23.22 13.72 13.96
CA PRO A 39 -23.27 14.02 15.39
C PRO A 39 -21.86 13.83 15.95
N THR A 40 -21.12 14.92 16.08
CA THR A 40 -19.89 14.97 16.87
C THR A 40 -20.25 14.65 18.31
N ALA A 41 -19.31 14.04 19.04
CA ALA A 41 -19.48 13.64 20.44
C ALA A 41 -19.90 14.79 21.38
N GLU A 42 -19.91 16.03 20.91
CA GLU A 42 -20.42 17.21 21.61
C GLU A 42 -21.95 17.22 21.78
N HIS A 43 -22.72 16.53 20.93
CA HIS A 43 -24.18 16.42 21.07
C HIS A 43 -24.67 15.27 21.97
N LEU A 44 -23.78 14.39 22.45
CA LEU A 44 -24.13 13.33 23.40
C LEU A 44 -23.84 13.69 24.86
N VAL A 45 -23.16 14.80 25.12
CA VAL A 45 -22.86 15.28 26.48
C VAL A 45 -24.09 15.87 27.21
N PRO A 46 -25.12 16.48 26.57
CA PRO A 46 -26.22 17.08 27.34
C PRO A 46 -27.15 16.06 28.02
N ALA A 47 -27.13 14.79 27.64
CA ALA A 47 -28.04 13.78 28.19
C ALA A 47 -27.56 13.16 29.53
N ALA A 48 -26.34 13.47 29.99
CA ALA A 48 -25.74 12.82 31.16
C ALA A 48 -25.43 13.78 32.33
N ALA A 49 -25.92 15.03 32.29
CA ALA A 49 -25.64 16.06 33.31
C ALA A 49 -26.34 15.82 34.68
N GLY A 50 -26.79 14.61 34.99
CA GLY A 50 -27.50 14.30 36.23
C GLY A 50 -27.42 12.85 36.71
N LEU A 51 -26.51 12.02 36.17
CA LEU A 51 -26.38 10.63 36.57
C LEU A 51 -25.35 10.45 37.71
N PRO A 52 -25.65 9.68 38.78
CA PRO A 52 -24.72 9.44 39.88
C PRO A 52 -23.48 8.65 39.41
N GLY A 53 -22.32 8.89 40.05
CA GLY A 53 -20.99 8.58 39.51
C GLY A 53 -20.69 7.13 39.06
N ARG A 54 -21.50 6.13 39.43
CA ARG A 54 -21.37 4.75 38.89
C ARG A 54 -21.95 4.62 37.48
N ASP A 55 -22.99 5.39 37.15
CA ASP A 55 -23.65 5.35 35.84
C ASP A 55 -22.88 6.14 34.77
N TRP A 56 -22.09 7.14 35.18
CA TRP A 56 -21.21 7.91 34.29
C TRP A 56 -20.00 7.08 33.80
N LEU A 57 -19.43 6.24 34.68
CA LEU A 57 -18.38 5.29 34.30
C LEU A 57 -18.91 4.19 33.37
N LEU A 58 -20.15 3.73 33.58
CA LEU A 58 -20.82 2.78 32.67
C LEU A 58 -21.13 3.42 31.31
N PHE A 59 -21.49 4.70 31.28
CA PHE A 59 -21.70 5.46 30.04
C PHE A 59 -20.40 5.63 29.24
N LEU A 60 -19.29 6.03 29.89
CA LEU A 60 -17.98 6.11 29.25
C LEU A 60 -17.47 4.73 28.81
N SER A 61 -17.74 3.69 29.60
CA SER A 61 -17.43 2.30 29.23
C SER A 61 -18.28 1.83 28.05
N CYS A 62 -19.55 2.22 27.95
CA CYS A 62 -20.39 1.91 26.79
C CYS A 62 -19.92 2.69 25.57
N LEU A 63 -19.55 3.96 25.71
CA LEU A 63 -19.07 4.78 24.60
C LEU A 63 -17.73 4.26 24.07
N SER A 64 -16.80 3.89 24.95
CA SER A 64 -15.54 3.25 24.57
C SER A 64 -15.75 1.87 23.95
N TYR A 65 -16.72 1.09 24.46
CA TYR A 65 -17.10 -0.21 23.89
C TYR A 65 -17.79 -0.07 22.52
N LEU A 66 -18.61 0.96 22.31
CA LEU A 66 -19.24 1.29 21.03
C LEU A 66 -18.20 1.74 20.00
N VAL A 67 -17.22 2.55 20.40
CA VAL A 67 -16.06 2.88 19.55
C VAL A 67 -15.26 1.62 19.21
N HIS A 68 -15.08 0.69 20.16
CA HIS A 68 -14.38 -0.57 19.93
C HIS A 68 -15.12 -1.50 18.95
N LEU A 69 -16.46 -1.57 19.06
CA LEU A 69 -17.35 -2.30 18.14
C LEU A 69 -17.38 -1.72 16.72
N CYS A 70 -17.19 -0.40 16.58
CA CYS A 70 -17.08 0.23 15.27
C CYS A 70 -15.71 -0.01 14.59
N VAL A 71 -14.63 -0.18 15.38
CA VAL A 71 -13.26 -0.26 14.84
C VAL A 71 -12.82 -1.69 14.54
N SER A 72 -13.33 -2.69 15.28
CA SER A 72 -12.97 -4.11 15.10
C SER A 72 -14.18 -4.97 14.79
N PRO A 73 -14.09 -5.95 13.87
CA PRO A 73 -15.19 -6.89 13.66
C PRO A 73 -15.42 -7.72 14.94
N PRO A 74 -16.68 -8.04 15.31
CA PRO A 74 -16.97 -8.88 16.46
C PRO A 74 -16.36 -10.28 16.30
N THR A 75 -15.95 -10.90 17.41
CA THR A 75 -15.24 -12.17 17.43
C THR A 75 -16.12 -13.31 16.89
N ALA A 76 -15.71 -13.94 15.79
CA ALA A 76 -16.37 -15.14 15.26
C ALA A 76 -15.72 -16.43 15.81
N PRO A 77 -16.48 -17.52 15.99
CA PRO A 77 -15.92 -18.83 16.33
C PRO A 77 -15.06 -19.36 15.17
N SER A 78 -13.85 -19.84 15.49
CA SER A 78 -12.87 -20.33 14.52
C SER A 78 -13.40 -21.56 13.78
N SER A 79 -13.69 -21.41 12.49
CA SER A 79 -13.78 -22.55 11.58
C SER A 79 -12.40 -22.72 10.94
N GLY A 80 -11.75 -23.84 11.25
CA GLY A 80 -10.41 -24.17 10.77
C GLY A 80 -10.44 -24.41 9.27
N PHE A 81 -9.64 -23.65 8.53
CA PHE A 81 -9.45 -23.79 7.09
C PHE A 81 -7.98 -23.53 6.76
N PRO A 82 -7.50 -24.08 5.63
CA PRO A 82 -6.12 -24.50 5.52
C PRO A 82 -5.20 -23.28 5.61
N PRO A 83 -4.09 -23.39 6.35
CA PRO A 83 -3.05 -22.37 6.28
C PRO A 83 -2.63 -22.22 4.83
N VAL A 84 -2.38 -20.98 4.38
CA VAL A 84 -1.50 -20.79 3.22
C VAL A 84 -0.21 -21.49 3.62
N LEU A 85 0.19 -22.51 2.85
CA LEU A 85 1.40 -23.28 3.15
C LEU A 85 2.52 -22.27 3.41
N PRO A 86 3.30 -22.44 4.49
CA PRO A 86 4.45 -21.59 4.68
C PRO A 86 5.30 -21.71 3.42
N CYS A 87 5.41 -20.62 2.65
CA CYS A 87 6.58 -20.46 1.82
C CYS A 87 7.74 -20.65 2.78
N SER A 88 8.45 -21.76 2.61
CA SER A 88 9.74 -21.97 3.25
C SER A 88 10.53 -20.67 3.07
N PRO A 89 11.42 -20.29 4.00
CA PRO A 89 12.44 -19.32 3.67
C PRO A 89 13.19 -19.93 2.49
N SER A 90 12.78 -19.59 1.27
CA SER A 90 13.53 -19.91 0.08
C SER A 90 14.82 -19.18 0.34
N ASP A 91 15.86 -19.97 0.63
CA ASP A 91 17.24 -19.55 0.55
C ASP A 91 17.34 -18.51 -0.54
N SER A 92 17.68 -17.31 -0.11
CA SER A 92 17.82 -16.12 -0.93
C SER A 92 17.90 -16.43 -2.43
N CYS A 93 16.80 -16.21 -3.16
CA CYS A 93 16.83 -16.16 -4.62
C CYS A 93 17.55 -14.87 -5.05
N TYR A 94 18.82 -14.74 -4.67
CA TYR A 94 19.73 -13.85 -5.36
C TYR A 94 19.99 -14.48 -6.73
N PRO A 95 19.71 -13.77 -7.83
CA PRO A 95 20.26 -14.17 -9.11
C PRO A 95 21.77 -14.31 -8.95
N THR A 96 22.23 -15.55 -9.07
CA THR A 96 23.62 -15.95 -9.12
C THR A 96 24.41 -15.05 -10.08
N GLY A 97 25.44 -14.38 -9.53
CA GLY A 97 26.67 -13.99 -10.24
C GLY A 97 26.61 -12.99 -11.40
N LYS A 98 25.43 -12.47 -11.79
CA LYS A 98 25.34 -11.56 -12.95
C LYS A 98 25.68 -10.14 -12.55
N THR A 99 26.59 -9.52 -13.30
CA THR A 99 27.00 -8.15 -13.00
C THR A 99 25.85 -7.17 -13.34
N PRO A 100 25.76 -5.99 -12.67
CA PRO A 100 24.78 -4.95 -13.00
C PRO A 100 24.68 -4.65 -14.50
N GLU A 101 25.83 -4.67 -15.18
CA GLU A 101 25.95 -4.43 -16.60
C GLU A 101 25.23 -5.50 -17.43
N GLU A 102 25.32 -6.78 -17.03
CA GLU A 102 24.66 -7.89 -17.71
C GLU A 102 23.15 -7.85 -17.56
N VAL A 103 22.67 -7.42 -16.40
CA VAL A 103 21.22 -7.20 -16.17
C VAL A 103 20.73 -6.10 -17.12
N LEU A 104 21.41 -4.95 -17.11
CA LEU A 104 21.00 -3.78 -17.89
C LEU A 104 21.06 -4.02 -19.41
N LYS A 105 22.03 -4.79 -19.89
CA LYS A 105 22.15 -5.15 -21.33
C LYS A 105 20.89 -5.84 -21.88
N LYS A 106 20.11 -6.54 -21.05
CA LYS A 106 18.85 -7.19 -21.48
C LYS A 106 17.75 -6.19 -21.78
N TYR A 107 17.81 -5.01 -21.18
CA TYR A 107 16.75 -4.00 -21.20
C TYR A 107 17.08 -2.80 -22.08
N LEU A 108 18.31 -2.76 -22.61
CA LEU A 108 18.87 -1.60 -23.28
C LEU A 108 19.31 -1.93 -24.70
N GLN A 109 18.97 -1.02 -25.61
CA GLN A 109 19.54 -0.95 -26.95
C GLN A 109 20.62 0.14 -26.97
N LYS A 110 21.83 -0.19 -27.44
CA LYS A 110 22.91 0.80 -27.59
C LYS A 110 22.53 1.85 -28.64
N VAL A 111 22.72 3.13 -28.30
CA VAL A 111 22.49 4.26 -29.20
C VAL A 111 23.83 4.74 -29.76
N ARG A 112 23.95 4.82 -31.10
CA ARG A 112 25.18 5.30 -31.77
C ARG A 112 25.23 6.83 -31.89
N HIS A 113 24.09 7.43 -32.20
CA HIS A 113 23.93 8.88 -32.33
C HIS A 113 22.91 9.31 -31.28
N PRO A 114 23.35 9.78 -30.10
CA PRO A 114 22.44 10.21 -29.04
C PRO A 114 21.59 11.39 -29.53
N PRO A 115 20.33 11.49 -29.10
CA PRO A 115 19.53 12.69 -29.33
C PRO A 115 20.17 13.89 -28.61
N ASP A 116 19.89 15.10 -29.09
CA ASP A 116 20.34 16.34 -28.46
C ASP A 116 19.44 16.71 -27.27
N GLU A 117 19.43 15.83 -26.27
CA GLU A 117 18.64 15.92 -25.05
C GLU A 117 19.54 15.66 -23.83
N ASP A 118 19.08 16.09 -22.66
CA ASP A 118 19.79 15.88 -21.40
C ASP A 118 19.42 14.52 -20.78
N CYS A 119 20.40 13.85 -20.20
CA CYS A 119 20.19 12.66 -19.39
C CYS A 119 19.52 13.06 -18.07
N THR A 120 18.26 12.69 -17.85
CA THR A 120 17.49 13.13 -16.66
C THR A 120 18.00 12.57 -15.32
N ILE A 121 19.05 11.74 -15.33
CA ILE A 121 19.69 11.20 -14.11
C ILE A 121 20.83 12.13 -13.65
N CYS A 122 21.70 12.55 -14.58
CA CYS A 122 22.88 13.38 -14.25
C CYS A 122 22.77 14.83 -14.72
N MET A 123 21.73 15.16 -15.49
CA MET A 123 21.47 16.47 -16.08
C MET A 123 22.54 16.98 -17.06
N GLU A 124 23.39 16.07 -17.57
CA GLU A 124 24.33 16.36 -18.65
C GLU A 124 23.76 15.93 -20.00
N ARG A 125 24.22 16.58 -21.08
CA ARG A 125 23.86 16.22 -22.46
C ARG A 125 24.20 14.75 -22.74
N LEU A 126 23.31 14.05 -23.43
CA LEU A 126 23.55 12.65 -23.84
C LEU A 126 24.72 12.50 -24.82
N SER A 127 25.09 13.57 -25.52
CA SER A 127 26.28 13.64 -26.38
C SER A 127 27.58 13.86 -25.59
N ALA A 128 27.51 14.30 -24.33
CA ALA A 128 28.64 14.45 -23.42
C ALA A 128 28.80 13.22 -22.51
N PRO A 129 29.97 13.01 -21.88
CA PRO A 129 30.14 11.98 -20.87
C PRO A 129 29.21 12.18 -19.67
N SER A 130 28.82 11.07 -19.02
CA SER A 130 28.06 11.08 -17.78
C SER A 130 28.69 11.96 -16.70
N GLY A 131 27.87 12.80 -16.05
CA GLY A 131 28.28 13.65 -14.91
C GLY A 131 28.35 12.94 -13.56
N TYR A 132 28.12 11.63 -13.49
CA TYR A 132 28.14 10.88 -12.23
C TYR A 132 29.58 10.77 -11.67
N LYS A 133 29.79 11.19 -10.43
CA LYS A 133 31.11 11.24 -9.76
C LYS A 133 31.32 10.19 -8.67
N GLY A 134 30.40 9.23 -8.52
CA GLY A 134 30.48 8.19 -7.48
C GLY A 134 31.48 7.06 -7.83
N PRO A 135 31.44 5.94 -7.10
CA PRO A 135 32.28 4.77 -7.37
C PRO A 135 32.12 4.38 -8.84
N GLN A 136 33.20 4.48 -9.61
CA GLN A 136 33.20 4.37 -11.07
C GLN A 136 32.78 2.95 -11.50
N PRO A 137 31.59 2.76 -12.12
CA PRO A 137 31.27 1.56 -12.87
C PRO A 137 32.34 1.28 -13.93
N ALA A 138 32.59 0.01 -14.26
CA ALA A 138 33.56 -0.39 -15.29
C ALA A 138 33.16 0.01 -16.73
N ILE A 139 32.08 0.77 -16.90
CA ILE A 139 31.50 1.19 -18.17
C ILE A 139 31.94 2.61 -18.51
N LYS A 140 32.32 2.81 -19.79
CA LYS A 140 32.71 4.12 -20.29
C LYS A 140 31.58 5.15 -20.15
N PRO A 141 31.88 6.37 -19.67
CA PRO A 141 30.86 7.37 -19.32
C PRO A 141 30.13 7.97 -20.53
N ASP A 142 30.68 7.82 -21.74
CA ASP A 142 30.10 8.28 -23.01
C ASP A 142 29.07 7.31 -23.62
N LEU A 143 28.93 6.10 -23.06
CA LEU A 143 27.98 5.12 -23.60
C LEU A 143 26.54 5.48 -23.25
N VAL A 144 25.69 5.51 -24.27
CA VAL A 144 24.26 5.81 -24.17
C VAL A 144 23.42 4.59 -24.53
N GLY A 145 22.37 4.35 -23.74
CA GLY A 145 21.42 3.26 -23.92
C GLY A 145 19.97 3.76 -23.96
N LYS A 146 19.16 3.14 -24.82
CA LYS A 146 17.73 3.33 -24.93
C LYS A 146 16.99 2.16 -24.30
N LEU A 147 16.07 2.42 -23.40
CA LEU A 147 15.23 1.40 -22.78
C LEU A 147 14.22 0.83 -23.79
N VAL A 148 14.19 -0.49 -23.97
CA VAL A 148 13.51 -1.11 -25.13
C VAL A 148 11.98 -1.01 -25.13
N LYS A 149 11.31 -0.95 -23.97
CA LYS A 149 9.84 -0.88 -23.90
C LYS A 149 9.31 0.55 -23.99
N CYS A 150 9.95 1.49 -23.29
CA CYS A 150 9.47 2.87 -23.16
C CYS A 150 10.25 3.89 -23.99
N GLY A 151 11.41 3.50 -24.53
CA GLY A 151 12.19 4.34 -25.45
C GLY A 151 12.98 5.48 -24.82
N HIS A 152 12.91 5.69 -23.50
CA HIS A 152 13.71 6.71 -22.82
C HIS A 152 15.22 6.39 -22.89
N VAL A 153 16.04 7.44 -22.98
CA VAL A 153 17.47 7.36 -23.28
C VAL A 153 18.28 7.93 -22.13
N PHE A 154 19.35 7.24 -21.73
CA PHE A 154 20.22 7.63 -20.63
C PHE A 154 21.67 7.24 -20.90
N HIS A 155 22.62 7.88 -20.23
CA HIS A 155 23.96 7.29 -20.11
C HIS A 155 23.86 5.93 -19.41
N LEU A 156 24.49 4.92 -19.98
CA LEU A 156 24.55 3.57 -19.42
C LEU A 156 25.23 3.61 -18.04
N HIS A 157 26.24 4.46 -17.89
CA HIS A 157 26.94 4.72 -16.63
C HIS A 157 25.97 5.20 -15.52
N CYS A 158 25.05 6.12 -15.83
CA CYS A 158 24.03 6.58 -14.89
C CYS A 158 23.04 5.48 -14.49
N LEU A 159 22.60 4.65 -15.44
CA LEU A 159 21.69 3.53 -15.15
C LEU A 159 22.35 2.47 -14.25
N VAL A 160 23.64 2.20 -14.45
CA VAL A 160 24.41 1.27 -13.60
C VAL A 160 24.53 1.80 -12.18
N ALA A 161 24.88 3.08 -12.03
CA ALA A 161 24.93 3.73 -10.72
C ALA A 161 23.56 3.69 -10.02
N MET A 162 22.48 4.00 -10.74
CA MET A 162 21.11 3.93 -10.23
C MET A 162 20.73 2.51 -9.78
N TYR A 163 21.04 1.50 -10.60
CA TYR A 163 20.78 0.09 -10.27
C TYR A 163 21.58 -0.37 -9.04
N ASN A 164 22.86 0.02 -8.95
CA ASN A 164 23.74 -0.34 -7.83
C ASN A 164 23.27 0.23 -6.49
N ASN A 165 22.63 1.40 -6.51
CA ASN A 165 22.06 2.04 -5.33
C ASN A 165 20.67 1.48 -4.95
N GLY A 166 20.08 0.61 -5.78
CA GLY A 166 18.80 -0.04 -5.50
C GLY A 166 18.95 -1.46 -4.94
N ASN A 167 17.83 -2.21 -5.00
CA ASN A 167 17.74 -3.57 -4.45
C ASN A 167 18.56 -4.61 -5.23
N LYS A 168 19.00 -4.29 -6.45
CA LYS A 168 19.77 -5.17 -7.35
C LYS A 168 19.11 -6.55 -7.57
N ASP A 169 17.79 -6.56 -7.67
CA ASP A 169 16.96 -7.76 -7.80
C ASP A 169 16.83 -8.28 -9.24
N GLY A 170 17.60 -7.72 -10.17
CA GLY A 170 17.51 -8.04 -11.60
C GLY A 170 16.42 -7.25 -12.33
N SER A 171 15.66 -6.40 -11.63
CA SER A 171 14.69 -5.49 -12.23
C SER A 171 15.27 -4.08 -12.43
N LEU A 172 14.71 -3.34 -13.38
CA LEU A 172 15.04 -1.94 -13.61
C LEU A 172 13.76 -1.13 -13.77
N GLN A 173 13.64 -0.05 -13.02
CA GLN A 173 12.56 0.92 -13.19
C GLN A 173 13.09 2.14 -13.95
N CYS A 174 12.41 2.51 -15.04
CA CYS A 174 12.74 3.74 -15.77
C CYS A 174 12.54 4.96 -14.86
N PRO A 175 13.55 5.83 -14.66
CA PRO A 175 13.43 6.96 -13.75
C PRO A 175 12.42 8.00 -14.26
N THR A 176 12.22 8.11 -15.58
CA THR A 176 11.30 9.05 -16.23
C THR A 176 9.84 8.61 -16.15
N CYS A 177 9.50 7.43 -16.67
CA CYS A 177 8.10 6.99 -16.81
C CYS A 177 7.70 5.83 -15.89
N LYS A 178 8.60 5.38 -15.01
CA LYS A 178 8.37 4.30 -14.04
C LYS A 178 8.08 2.92 -14.62
N THR A 179 8.18 2.73 -15.94
CA THR A 179 8.09 1.40 -16.59
C THR A 179 9.10 0.43 -15.99
N ILE A 180 8.62 -0.76 -15.63
CA ILE A 180 9.41 -1.82 -15.01
C ILE A 180 9.91 -2.83 -16.07
N TYR A 181 11.18 -3.16 -15.98
CA TYR A 181 11.87 -4.19 -16.75
C TYR A 181 12.29 -5.31 -15.80
N GLY A 182 12.03 -6.56 -16.17
CA GLY A 182 12.18 -7.70 -15.25
C GLY A 182 11.02 -7.79 -14.25
N VAL A 183 11.22 -8.59 -13.19
CA VAL A 183 10.27 -8.77 -12.09
C VAL A 183 10.77 -7.97 -10.90
N LYS A 184 10.05 -6.91 -10.53
CA LYS A 184 10.38 -6.09 -9.37
C LYS A 184 10.08 -6.87 -8.09
N THR A 185 11.02 -6.81 -7.15
CA THR A 185 10.91 -7.34 -5.80
C THR A 185 11.34 -6.29 -4.78
N GLY A 186 10.89 -6.44 -3.53
CA GLY A 186 11.19 -5.51 -2.46
C GLY A 186 12.06 -6.09 -1.35
N THR A 187 12.14 -5.35 -0.25
CA THR A 187 12.97 -5.63 0.92
C THR A 187 12.12 -5.96 2.14
N GLN A 188 10.90 -6.47 1.96
CA GLN A 188 10.06 -6.93 3.06
C GLN A 188 10.79 -7.98 3.92
N PRO A 189 10.87 -7.82 5.25
CA PRO A 189 11.45 -8.85 6.11
C PRO A 189 10.61 -10.14 6.16
N PRO A 190 11.18 -11.28 6.60
CA PRO A 190 10.43 -12.51 6.77
C PRO A 190 9.23 -12.34 7.70
N GLY A 191 8.11 -12.99 7.38
CA GLY A 191 6.89 -12.93 8.17
C GLY A 191 5.83 -13.89 7.63
N LYS A 192 4.58 -13.68 8.04
CA LYS A 192 3.42 -14.44 7.58
C LYS A 192 2.32 -13.53 7.07
N MET A 193 1.64 -13.97 6.02
CA MET A 193 0.38 -13.42 5.53
C MET A 193 -0.67 -14.53 5.57
N GLU A 194 -1.80 -14.25 6.20
CA GLU A 194 -2.94 -15.15 6.28
C GLU A 194 -4.21 -14.38 5.92
N TYR A 195 -5.23 -15.07 5.41
CA TYR A 195 -6.53 -14.45 5.18
C TYR A 195 -7.67 -15.43 5.42
N HIS A 196 -8.84 -14.89 5.73
CA HIS A 196 -10.11 -15.65 5.79
C HIS A 196 -11.30 -14.70 5.64
N ILE A 197 -12.47 -15.27 5.37
CA ILE A 197 -13.71 -14.51 5.22
C ILE A 197 -14.38 -14.38 6.59
N ILE A 198 -14.79 -13.15 6.95
CA ILE A 198 -15.62 -12.89 8.12
C ILE A 198 -17.06 -12.55 7.67
N PRO A 199 -18.09 -12.97 8.43
CA PRO A 199 -19.50 -12.87 8.02
C PRO A 199 -20.09 -11.46 8.25
N HIS A 200 -19.33 -10.41 7.96
CA HIS A 200 -19.73 -9.02 8.14
C HIS A 200 -19.45 -8.24 6.85
N ALA A 201 -20.35 -7.35 6.49
CA ALA A 201 -20.18 -6.43 5.37
C ALA A 201 -19.39 -5.20 5.81
N LEU A 202 -18.54 -4.68 4.91
CA LEU A 202 -17.90 -3.38 5.09
C LEU A 202 -18.89 -2.24 4.78
N PRO A 203 -18.75 -1.07 5.42
CA PRO A 203 -19.46 0.13 5.00
C PRO A 203 -19.28 0.39 3.49
N GLY A 204 -20.39 0.52 2.76
CA GLY A 204 -20.40 0.69 1.30
C GLY A 204 -20.44 -0.61 0.48
N HIS A 205 -20.41 -1.78 1.13
CA HIS A 205 -20.41 -3.11 0.48
C HIS A 205 -21.40 -4.06 1.15
N SER A 206 -22.68 -3.66 1.25
CA SER A 206 -23.73 -4.40 1.97
C SER A 206 -24.14 -5.74 1.35
N ASP A 207 -23.73 -6.00 0.12
CA ASP A 207 -24.07 -7.17 -0.68
C ASP A 207 -23.08 -8.34 -0.54
N CYS A 208 -21.96 -8.14 0.18
CA CYS A 208 -20.93 -9.16 0.34
C CYS A 208 -20.35 -9.23 1.75
N LYS A 209 -19.64 -10.33 2.01
CA LYS A 209 -18.86 -10.53 3.24
C LYS A 209 -17.54 -9.73 3.18
N THR A 210 -16.66 -9.91 4.16
CA THR A 210 -15.34 -9.27 4.17
C THR A 210 -14.23 -10.31 4.16
N ILE A 211 -13.21 -10.08 3.34
CA ILE A 211 -11.93 -10.75 3.42
C ILE A 211 -11.08 -10.01 4.46
N ARG A 212 -10.70 -10.69 5.54
CA ARG A 212 -9.74 -10.20 6.53
C ARG A 212 -8.37 -10.75 6.21
N ILE A 213 -7.42 -9.87 5.92
CA ILE A 213 -6.00 -10.18 5.72
C ILE A 213 -5.26 -9.89 7.03
N ILE A 214 -4.33 -10.75 7.41
CA ILE A 214 -3.53 -10.65 8.62
C ILE A 214 -2.07 -10.78 8.23
N TYR A 215 -1.31 -9.70 8.44
CA TYR A 215 0.14 -9.73 8.32
C TYR A 215 0.76 -9.86 9.70
N ASN A 216 1.80 -10.68 9.83
CA ASN A 216 2.58 -10.81 11.06
C ASN A 216 4.08 -10.87 10.73
N ILE A 217 4.80 -9.79 11.01
CA ILE A 217 6.25 -9.68 10.83
C ILE A 217 6.89 -9.49 12.21
N PRO A 218 7.73 -10.41 12.69
CA PRO A 218 8.46 -10.24 13.94
C PRO A 218 9.62 -9.24 13.77
N PRO A 219 10.11 -8.62 14.87
CA PRO A 219 11.37 -7.88 14.84
C PRO A 219 12.54 -8.81 14.52
N GLY A 220 13.64 -8.26 14.00
CA GLY A 220 14.78 -9.05 13.57
C GLY A 220 16.03 -8.23 13.32
N VAL A 221 16.93 -8.80 12.51
CA VAL A 221 18.19 -8.16 12.09
C VAL A 221 18.13 -7.83 10.60
N GLN A 222 18.59 -6.65 10.24
CA GLN A 222 18.63 -6.16 8.88
C GLN A 222 19.61 -6.96 8.03
N GLY A 223 19.11 -7.60 6.97
CA GLY A 223 19.91 -8.19 5.90
C GLY A 223 20.65 -7.18 5.02
N PRO A 224 21.50 -7.64 4.08
CA PRO A 224 22.31 -6.79 3.19
C PRO A 224 21.53 -5.83 2.29
N GLU A 225 20.26 -6.11 2.04
CA GLU A 225 19.35 -5.30 1.22
C GLU A 225 18.71 -4.12 1.98
N HIS A 226 18.84 -4.10 3.31
CA HIS A 226 18.20 -3.09 4.16
C HIS A 226 19.13 -1.89 4.41
N PRO A 227 18.59 -0.77 4.92
CA PRO A 227 19.37 0.47 5.10
C PRO A 227 20.62 0.32 5.98
N ASN A 228 20.55 -0.45 7.06
CA ASN A 228 21.63 -0.64 8.02
C ASN A 228 21.91 -2.13 8.28
N PRO A 229 22.59 -2.84 7.36
CA PRO A 229 22.85 -4.28 7.50
C PRO A 229 23.51 -4.64 8.83
N GLY A 230 23.03 -5.69 9.48
CA GLY A 230 23.50 -6.16 10.79
C GLY A 230 22.88 -5.43 12.00
N LYS A 231 22.20 -4.30 11.80
CA LYS A 231 21.46 -3.60 12.87
C LYS A 231 20.11 -4.29 13.11
N SER A 232 19.60 -4.24 14.33
CA SER A 232 18.22 -4.67 14.60
C SER A 232 17.20 -3.76 13.91
N PHE A 233 16.01 -4.29 13.64
CA PHE A 233 14.84 -3.51 13.26
C PHE A 233 13.65 -3.87 14.16
N THR A 234 12.76 -2.89 14.38
CA THR A 234 11.53 -3.08 15.15
C THR A 234 10.34 -3.38 14.23
N ALA A 235 9.30 -4.03 14.76
CA ALA A 235 8.07 -4.30 14.02
C ALA A 235 6.85 -3.92 14.88
N ARG A 236 6.33 -2.70 14.69
CA ARG A 236 5.25 -2.15 15.52
C ARG A 236 3.86 -2.48 14.96
N GLY A 237 2.93 -2.77 15.87
CA GLY A 237 1.51 -2.95 15.56
C GLY A 237 1.17 -4.25 14.81
N PHE A 238 2.04 -5.27 14.86
CA PHE A 238 1.74 -6.59 14.34
C PHE A 238 1.07 -7.47 15.41
N PRO A 239 0.11 -8.34 15.05
CA PRO A 239 -0.39 -8.55 13.70
C PRO A 239 -1.22 -7.36 13.17
N ARG A 240 -1.01 -7.00 11.90
CA ARG A 240 -1.78 -5.94 11.22
C ARG A 240 -2.97 -6.56 10.51
N HIS A 241 -4.16 -6.09 10.84
CA HIS A 241 -5.41 -6.53 10.22
C HIS A 241 -5.82 -5.56 9.10
N CYS A 242 -6.21 -6.11 7.95
CA CYS A 242 -6.66 -5.34 6.80
C CYS A 242 -7.93 -5.97 6.19
N TYR A 243 -8.71 -5.15 5.49
CA TYR A 243 -10.04 -5.54 5.05
C TYR A 243 -10.29 -5.22 3.58
N LEU A 244 -10.82 -6.21 2.85
CA LEU A 244 -11.35 -6.07 1.49
C LEU A 244 -12.78 -6.61 1.46
N PRO A 245 -13.70 -6.04 0.66
CA PRO A 245 -14.99 -6.69 0.42
C PRO A 245 -14.77 -8.04 -0.29
N ASP A 246 -15.54 -9.07 0.06
CA ASP A 246 -15.55 -10.37 -0.63
C ASP A 246 -16.39 -10.30 -1.92
N SER A 247 -16.09 -9.31 -2.74
CA SER A 247 -16.63 -9.12 -4.09
C SER A 247 -15.67 -9.70 -5.13
N GLU A 248 -16.07 -9.71 -6.39
CA GLU A 248 -15.17 -10.12 -7.49
C GLU A 248 -13.91 -9.25 -7.55
N LYS A 249 -14.07 -7.92 -7.50
CA LYS A 249 -12.95 -6.97 -7.50
C LYS A 249 -12.08 -7.12 -6.25
N GLY A 250 -12.68 -7.33 -5.07
CA GLY A 250 -11.92 -7.55 -3.83
C GLY A 250 -11.11 -8.85 -3.84
N ARG A 251 -11.68 -9.96 -4.34
CA ARG A 251 -10.94 -11.23 -4.55
C ARG A 251 -9.80 -11.09 -5.55
N LYS A 252 -9.97 -10.27 -6.60
CA LYS A 252 -8.89 -9.93 -7.54
C LYS A 252 -7.75 -9.18 -6.85
N VAL A 253 -8.07 -8.15 -6.06
CA VAL A 253 -7.06 -7.43 -5.25
C VAL A 253 -6.33 -8.38 -4.31
N LEU A 254 -7.05 -9.26 -3.59
CA LEU A 254 -6.43 -10.26 -2.72
C LEU A 254 -5.39 -11.12 -3.45
N LYS A 255 -5.73 -11.65 -4.64
CA LYS A 255 -4.80 -12.47 -5.43
C LYS A 255 -3.52 -11.71 -5.80
N LEU A 256 -3.65 -10.44 -6.18
CA LEU A 256 -2.49 -9.60 -6.51
C LEU A 256 -1.68 -9.21 -5.26
N LEU A 257 -2.32 -9.05 -4.10
CA LEU A 257 -1.63 -8.84 -2.83
C LEU A 257 -0.82 -10.06 -2.39
N LEU A 258 -1.28 -11.29 -2.69
CA LEU A 258 -0.50 -12.52 -2.45
C LEU A 258 0.79 -12.49 -3.30
N VAL A 259 0.68 -12.17 -4.59
CA VAL A 259 1.86 -11.99 -5.45
C VAL A 259 2.78 -10.88 -4.92
N ALA A 260 2.21 -9.77 -4.46
CA ALA A 260 2.98 -8.66 -3.88
C ALA A 260 3.73 -9.08 -2.61
N TRP A 261 3.09 -9.88 -1.76
CA TRP A 261 3.69 -10.44 -0.57
C TRP A 261 4.86 -11.36 -0.92
N ASP A 262 4.67 -12.28 -1.87
CA ASP A 262 5.72 -13.21 -2.32
C ASP A 262 6.87 -12.48 -3.00
N ARG A 263 6.59 -11.39 -3.72
CA ARG A 263 7.60 -10.47 -4.27
C ARG A 263 8.19 -9.50 -3.24
N ARG A 264 7.86 -9.64 -1.95
CA ARG A 264 8.41 -8.82 -0.84
C ARG A 264 8.10 -7.32 -0.97
N LEU A 265 6.93 -6.96 -1.50
CA LEU A 265 6.56 -5.58 -1.85
C LEU A 265 5.56 -4.91 -0.89
N ILE A 266 4.93 -5.62 0.04
CA ILE A 266 3.91 -5.02 0.93
C ILE A 266 4.55 -4.13 2.01
N PHE A 267 5.67 -4.57 2.57
CA PHE A 267 6.41 -3.84 3.61
C PHE A 267 7.86 -3.61 3.21
N ALA A 268 8.52 -2.70 3.93
CA ALA A 268 9.96 -2.48 3.87
C ALA A 268 10.47 -2.09 5.26
N ILE A 269 11.80 -2.02 5.43
CA ILE A 269 12.42 -1.39 6.59
C ILE A 269 12.76 0.06 6.22
N GLY A 270 12.31 1.00 7.05
CA GLY A 270 12.56 2.41 6.83
C GLY A 270 12.23 3.26 8.06
N THR A 271 11.83 4.49 7.80
CA THR A 271 11.41 5.44 8.84
C THR A 271 9.89 5.58 8.83
N SER A 272 9.27 5.36 9.97
CA SER A 272 7.82 5.52 10.14
C SER A 272 7.41 6.98 9.93
N SER A 273 6.48 7.23 9.01
CA SER A 273 5.92 8.56 8.77
C SER A 273 5.07 9.07 9.93
N THR A 274 4.49 8.16 10.73
CA THR A 274 3.61 8.50 11.86
C THR A 274 4.36 8.76 13.15
N THR A 275 5.47 8.04 13.39
CA THR A 275 6.21 8.11 14.67
C THR A 275 7.61 8.66 14.54
N GLY A 276 8.17 8.75 13.32
CA GLY A 276 9.57 9.10 13.09
C GLY A 276 10.58 8.01 13.47
N GLU A 277 10.13 6.84 13.95
CA GLU A 277 11.01 5.73 14.32
C GLU A 277 11.74 5.20 13.06
N SER A 278 13.08 5.23 13.07
CA SER A 278 13.92 4.62 12.04
C SER A 278 14.11 3.14 12.29
N ASP A 279 14.60 2.41 11.27
CA ASP A 279 14.88 0.97 11.38
C ASP A 279 13.65 0.18 11.83
N THR A 280 12.48 0.50 11.30
CA THR A 280 11.22 -0.15 11.64
C THR A 280 10.47 -0.63 10.39
N VAL A 281 9.62 -1.64 10.57
CA VAL A 281 8.78 -2.17 9.48
C VAL A 281 7.65 -1.18 9.15
N ILE A 282 7.66 -0.69 7.91
CA ILE A 282 6.71 0.28 7.36
C ILE A 282 5.95 -0.31 6.17
N TRP A 283 4.77 0.25 5.89
CA TRP A 283 4.05 0.00 4.63
C TRP A 283 4.87 0.50 3.43
N ASN A 284 4.74 -0.15 2.28
CA ASN A 284 5.53 0.17 1.08
C ASN A 284 4.62 0.42 -0.14
N GLU A 285 4.15 1.67 -0.30
CA GLU A 285 3.46 2.19 -1.49
C GLU A 285 2.16 1.48 -1.93
N ILE A 286 1.70 0.44 -1.24
CA ILE A 286 0.44 -0.27 -1.49
C ILE A 286 -0.47 -0.10 -0.27
N HIS A 287 -1.51 0.71 -0.42
CA HIS A 287 -2.39 1.09 0.67
C HIS A 287 -3.33 -0.03 1.08
N HIS A 288 -3.47 -0.19 2.39
CA HIS A 288 -4.38 -1.16 3.01
C HIS A 288 -5.41 -0.43 3.86
N LYS A 289 -6.63 -0.97 3.89
CA LYS A 289 -7.67 -0.50 4.80
C LYS A 289 -7.57 -1.26 6.12
N THR A 290 -7.09 -0.60 7.15
CA THR A 290 -6.83 -1.15 8.49
C THR A 290 -7.95 -0.88 9.50
N GLU A 291 -8.93 -0.04 9.14
CA GLU A 291 -10.10 0.29 9.96
C GLU A 291 -11.35 -0.34 9.31
N PHE A 292 -12.12 -1.12 10.08
CA PHE A 292 -13.21 -1.94 9.53
C PHE A 292 -14.52 -1.14 9.33
N GLY A 293 -15.06 -0.56 10.41
CA GLY A 293 -16.43 0.00 10.42
C GLY A 293 -16.52 1.52 10.30
N SER A 294 -15.39 2.22 10.19
CA SER A 294 -15.34 3.67 9.99
C SER A 294 -14.11 4.06 9.16
N ASN A 295 -13.96 5.36 8.87
CA ASN A 295 -12.82 5.91 8.13
C ASN A 295 -12.24 7.15 8.83
N LEU A 296 -12.22 7.14 10.16
CA LEU A 296 -11.76 8.30 10.96
C LEU A 296 -10.25 8.53 10.79
N THR A 297 -9.50 7.45 10.57
CA THR A 297 -8.05 7.51 10.35
C THR A 297 -7.65 7.80 8.90
N GLY A 298 -8.62 7.83 7.98
CA GLY A 298 -8.37 7.87 6.53
C GLY A 298 -8.00 6.52 5.91
N HIS A 299 -7.83 5.47 6.74
CA HIS A 299 -7.45 4.13 6.33
C HIS A 299 -8.58 3.10 6.50
N GLY A 300 -9.83 3.52 6.34
CA GLY A 300 -11.02 2.67 6.50
C GLY A 300 -12.09 2.85 5.42
N TYR A 301 -13.30 2.42 5.74
CA TYR A 301 -14.47 2.41 4.86
C TYR A 301 -15.60 3.30 5.42
N PRO A 302 -16.51 3.83 4.57
CA PRO A 302 -16.63 3.61 3.13
C PRO A 302 -15.59 4.37 2.31
N ASP A 303 -15.12 3.75 1.22
CA ASP A 303 -14.25 4.37 0.22
C ASP A 303 -14.49 3.71 -1.14
N ILE A 304 -15.21 4.41 -2.02
CA ILE A 304 -15.62 3.88 -3.33
C ILE A 304 -14.45 3.72 -4.31
N ASN A 305 -13.37 4.48 -4.13
CA ASN A 305 -12.23 4.51 -5.06
C ASN A 305 -11.12 3.54 -4.63
N TYR A 306 -11.14 3.06 -3.38
CA TYR A 306 -10.05 2.28 -2.81
C TYR A 306 -9.61 1.09 -3.69
N LEU A 307 -10.55 0.27 -4.17
CA LEU A 307 -10.20 -0.91 -4.95
C LEU A 307 -9.55 -0.57 -6.29
N ASP A 308 -9.93 0.53 -6.93
CA ASP A 308 -9.30 0.97 -8.18
C ASP A 308 -7.93 1.62 -7.92
N ASN A 309 -7.81 2.38 -6.83
CA ASN A 309 -6.54 2.97 -6.40
C ASN A 309 -5.49 1.89 -6.07
N VAL A 310 -5.85 0.89 -5.26
CA VAL A 310 -4.90 -0.18 -4.88
C VAL A 310 -4.52 -1.05 -6.08
N LEU A 311 -5.42 -1.24 -7.05
CA LEU A 311 -5.07 -1.91 -8.32
C LEU A 311 -4.04 -1.09 -9.12
N ALA A 312 -4.20 0.24 -9.16
CA ALA A 312 -3.24 1.13 -9.81
C ALA A 312 -1.88 1.13 -9.09
N GLU A 313 -1.87 1.12 -7.76
CA GLU A 313 -0.66 1.02 -6.94
C GLU A 313 0.07 -0.32 -7.18
N LEU A 314 -0.66 -1.43 -7.16
CA LEU A 314 -0.13 -2.76 -7.50
C LEU A 314 0.48 -2.77 -8.91
N ALA A 315 -0.22 -2.22 -9.90
CA ALA A 315 0.28 -2.11 -11.26
C ALA A 315 1.55 -1.22 -11.35
N ALA A 316 1.63 -0.14 -10.58
CA ALA A 316 2.81 0.71 -10.48
C ALA A 316 4.01 -0.02 -9.85
N GLN A 317 3.78 -1.04 -9.04
CA GLN A 317 4.80 -1.97 -8.54
C GLN A 317 5.09 -3.14 -9.50
N GLY A 318 4.47 -3.20 -10.67
CA GLY A 318 4.67 -4.26 -11.67
C GLY A 318 3.85 -5.52 -11.38
N ILE A 319 2.77 -5.39 -10.60
CA ILE A 319 1.87 -6.48 -10.22
C ILE A 319 0.56 -6.28 -10.96
N THR A 320 0.39 -7.09 -12.01
CA THR A 320 -0.77 -7.06 -12.89
C THR A 320 -1.40 -8.44 -12.96
N GLU A 321 -2.54 -8.57 -13.63
CA GLU A 321 -3.19 -9.88 -13.84
C GLU A 321 -2.29 -10.90 -14.55
N GLU A 322 -1.37 -10.45 -15.40
CA GLU A 322 -0.37 -11.30 -16.05
C GLU A 322 0.54 -12.01 -15.04
N SER A 323 0.76 -11.39 -13.88
CA SER A 323 1.55 -12.00 -12.80
C SER A 323 0.86 -13.24 -12.20
N LEU A 324 -0.47 -13.33 -12.27
CA LEU A 324 -1.23 -14.50 -11.81
C LEU A 324 -1.14 -15.70 -12.77
N ALA A 325 -0.78 -15.47 -14.03
CA ALA A 325 -0.60 -16.53 -15.01
C ALA A 325 0.76 -17.23 -14.85
N GLN A 326 1.78 -16.49 -14.41
CA GLN A 326 3.16 -16.98 -14.30
C GLN A 326 3.40 -17.93 -13.11
N GLU A 327 2.47 -18.03 -12.16
CA GLU A 327 2.55 -18.98 -11.03
C GLU A 327 2.02 -20.39 -11.37
N LYS A 328 1.43 -20.58 -12.55
CA LYS A 328 0.83 -21.87 -12.97
C LYS A 328 1.76 -22.75 -13.80
N ASP A 329 2.94 -22.25 -14.15
CA ASP A 329 4.00 -22.97 -14.89
C ASP A 329 5.17 -23.30 -13.96
#